data_AF-A0A2N2VLK1-F1
#
_entry.id   AF-A0A2N2VLK1-F1
#
_cell.length_a   1.000
_cell.length_b   1.000
_cell.length_c   1.000
_cell.angle_alpha   90.00
_cell.angle_beta   90.00
_cell.angle_gamma   90.00
#
_symmetry.space_group_name_H-M   'P 1'
#
loop_
_entity.id
_entity.type
_entity.pdbx_description
1 polymer ?
#
loop_
_entity_poly.entity_id
_entity_poly.type
_entity_poly.pdbx_seq_one_letter_code
_entity_poly.pdbx_strand_id
1 'polypeptide(L)'
;MKVMTARDAKNHFGEFLDSARREPVVVTKNNRPVGIMISLEDAKDTLFADFFIDKESGYEEWLFGKVAKTMDRVADGTTALHEHVDAMALMKGRLEARLRKSA
;
A
#
# COMPACT_ATOMS: atom_id res chain seq x y z
N MET A 1 15.29 0.31 10.87
CA MET A 1 14.48 -0.91 10.92
C MET A 1 15.13 -1.86 11.93
N LYS A 2 14.42 -2.21 13.01
CA LYS A 2 14.93 -3.10 14.07
C LYS A 2 14.56 -4.55 13.75
N VAL A 3 15.41 -5.51 14.12
CA VAL A 3 15.10 -6.94 14.01
C VAL A 3 15.07 -7.54 15.42
N MET A 4 14.00 -8.25 15.75
CA MET A 4 13.83 -8.93 17.03
C MET A 4 13.46 -10.39 16.82
N THR A 5 13.82 -11.26 17.76
CA THR A 5 13.33 -12.65 17.71
C THR A 5 11.89 -12.71 18.24
N ALA A 6 11.13 -13.72 17.83
CA ALA A 6 9.79 -13.96 18.32
C ALA A 6 9.76 -14.20 19.83
N ARG A 7 10.85 -14.75 20.38
CA ARG A 7 11.03 -14.91 21.82
C ARG A 7 11.19 -13.55 22.51
N ASP A 8 12.03 -12.68 21.96
CA ASP A 8 12.28 -11.35 22.55
C ASP A 8 11.05 -10.46 22.45
N ALA A 9 10.35 -10.48 21.32
CA ALA A 9 9.10 -9.76 21.14
C ALA A 9 8.01 -10.23 22.12
N LYS A 10 7.93 -11.55 22.38
CA LYS A 10 7.01 -12.11 23.38
C LYS A 10 7.37 -11.71 24.81
N ASN A 11 8.65 -11.77 25.15
CA ASN A 11 9.12 -11.55 26.52
C ASN A 11 9.21 -10.06 26.90
N HIS A 12 9.47 -9.18 25.92
CA HIS A 12 9.61 -7.74 26.11
C HIS A 12 8.58 -6.99 25.25
N PHE A 13 7.32 -7.39 25.37
CA PHE A 13 6.24 -6.86 24.51
C PHE A 13 6.09 -5.34 24.60
N GLY A 14 6.28 -4.75 25.79
CA GLY A 14 6.26 -3.29 25.96
C GLY A 14 7.35 -2.57 25.14
N GLU A 15 8.60 -3.02 25.25
CA GLU A 15 9.73 -2.45 24.49
C GLU A 15 9.57 -2.70 22.98
N PHE A 16 8.99 -3.83 22.60
CA PHE A 16 8.66 -4.16 21.22
C PHE A 16 7.66 -3.14 20.63
N LEU A 17 6.58 -2.80 21.35
CA LEU A 17 5.63 -1.77 20.92
C LEU A 17 6.28 -0.37 20.84
N ASP A 18 7.08 0.00 21.85
CA ASP A 18 7.80 1.27 21.87
C ASP A 18 8.81 1.40 20.72
N SER A 19 9.40 0.27 20.31
CA SER A 19 10.29 0.20 19.14
C SER A 19 9.48 0.34 17.85
N ALA A 20 8.38 -0.38 17.71
CA ALA A 20 7.51 -0.36 16.53
C ALA A 20 6.85 0.99 16.27
N ARG A 21 6.68 1.82 17.31
CA ARG A 21 6.19 3.19 17.17
C ARG A 21 7.24 4.15 16.59
N ARG A 22 8.53 3.88 16.78
CA ARG A 22 9.63 4.74 16.31
C ARG A 22 10.14 4.31 14.93
N GLU A 23 10.16 3.01 14.68
CA GLU A 23 10.61 2.45 13.41
C GLU A 23 10.01 1.05 13.16
N PRO A 24 9.92 0.59 11.91
CA PRO A 24 9.50 -0.77 11.59
C PRO A 24 10.35 -1.84 12.29
N VAL A 25 9.69 -2.82 12.91
CA VAL A 25 10.33 -3.95 13.58
C VAL A 25 10.01 -5.26 12.87
N VAL A 26 11.04 -5.97 12.42
CA VAL A 26 10.91 -7.32 11.85
C VAL A 26 11.04 -8.35 12.95
N VAL A 27 10.06 -9.26 13.03
CA VAL A 27 10.08 -10.40 13.95
C VAL A 27 10.59 -11.63 13.22
N THR A 28 11.58 -12.29 13.79
CA THR A 28 12.18 -13.52 13.26
C THR A 28 11.91 -14.72 14.17
N LYS A 29 11.66 -15.90 13.60
CA LYS A 29 11.58 -17.17 14.31
C LYS A 29 12.60 -18.13 13.71
N ASN A 30 13.51 -18.68 14.51
CA ASN A 30 14.57 -19.57 14.05
C ASN A 30 15.37 -18.97 12.87
N ASN A 31 15.78 -17.69 13.00
CA ASN A 31 16.47 -16.91 11.96
C ASN A 31 15.70 -16.73 10.65
N ARG A 32 14.37 -16.97 10.62
CA ARG A 32 13.51 -16.68 9.48
C ARG A 32 12.57 -15.52 9.80
N PRO A 33 12.46 -14.49 8.96
CA PRO A 33 11.48 -13.41 9.15
C PRO A 33 10.06 -13.98 9.04
N VAL A 34 9.21 -13.68 10.03
CA VAL A 34 7.84 -14.20 10.13
C VAL A 34 6.79 -13.10 10.19
N GLY A 35 7.16 -11.86 10.53
CA GLY A 35 6.23 -10.74 10.59
C GLY A 35 6.95 -9.41 10.70
N ILE A 36 6.24 -8.34 10.38
CA ILE A 36 6.71 -6.96 10.52
C ILE A 36 5.65 -6.21 11.30
N MET A 37 6.07 -5.43 12.30
CA MET A 37 5.22 -4.46 12.97
C MET A 37 5.65 -3.05 12.56
N ILE A 38 4.67 -2.26 12.14
CA ILE A 38 4.83 -0.85 11.75
C ILE A 38 3.82 -0.02 12.54
N SER A 39 4.14 1.25 12.78
CA SER A 39 3.19 2.18 13.37
C SER A 39 2.04 2.47 12.39
N LEU A 40 0.85 2.76 12.90
CA LEU A 40 -0.27 3.18 12.04
C LEU A 40 -0.01 4.50 11.32
N GLU A 41 0.84 5.36 11.89
CA GLU A 41 1.25 6.62 11.28
C GLU A 41 2.12 6.34 10.05
N ASP A 42 3.14 5.50 10.19
CA ASP A 42 3.99 5.07 9.06
C ASP A 42 3.20 4.24 8.03
N ALA A 43 2.20 3.48 8.47
CA ALA A 43 1.36 2.69 7.58
C ALA A 43 0.51 3.58 6.67
N LYS A 44 -0.02 4.71 7.17
CA LYS A 44 -0.89 5.64 6.43
C LYS A 44 -0.24 6.23 5.18
N ASP A 45 1.07 6.45 5.22
CA ASP A 45 1.83 7.02 4.10
C ASP A 45 2.33 5.94 3.11
N THR A 46 1.90 4.70 3.28
CA THR A 46 2.27 3.58 2.42
C THR A 46 1.04 2.90 1.82
N LEU A 47 1.27 2.08 0.78
CA LEU A 47 0.24 1.20 0.20
C LEU A 47 -0.36 0.20 1.20
N PHE A 48 0.27 0.00 2.37
CA PHE A 48 -0.27 -0.89 3.40
C PHE A 48 -1.55 -0.35 4.04
N ALA A 49 -1.74 0.97 4.07
CA ALA A 49 -2.98 1.58 4.56
C ALA A 49 -4.22 1.04 3.83
N ASP A 50 -4.14 0.92 2.51
CA ASP A 50 -5.22 0.42 1.65
C ASP A 50 -5.60 -1.05 1.91
N PHE A 51 -4.71 -1.82 2.54
CA PHE A 51 -4.97 -3.21 2.95
C PHE A 51 -5.61 -3.32 4.33
N PHE A 52 -5.49 -2.30 5.20
CA PHE A 52 -6.03 -2.30 6.57
C PHE A 52 -7.28 -1.45 6.74
N ILE A 53 -7.64 -0.63 5.75
CA ILE A 53 -8.93 0.07 5.71
C ILE A 53 -10.01 -0.98 5.45
N ASP A 54 -10.99 -1.08 6.35
CA ASP A 54 -12.23 -1.81 6.10
C ASP A 54 -12.85 -1.22 4.83
N LYS A 55 -12.75 -1.99 3.75
CA LYS A 55 -13.30 -1.59 2.45
C LYS A 55 -14.81 -1.49 2.62
N GLU A 56 -15.37 -0.33 2.31
CA GLU A 56 -16.81 -0.13 2.33
C GLU A 56 -17.52 -1.26 1.56
N SER A 57 -18.66 -1.71 2.07
CA SER A 57 -19.45 -2.76 1.42
C SER A 57 -19.74 -2.36 -0.03
N GLY A 58 -19.35 -3.21 -0.99
CA GLY A 58 -19.47 -2.95 -2.43
C GLY A 58 -18.24 -2.37 -3.12
N TYR A 59 -17.17 -2.02 -2.38
CA TYR A 59 -15.91 -1.54 -2.99
C TYR A 59 -15.30 -2.58 -3.95
N GLU A 60 -15.26 -3.85 -3.55
CA GLU A 60 -14.74 -4.94 -4.38
C GLU A 60 -15.56 -5.09 -5.66
N GLU A 61 -16.89 -5.13 -5.56
CA GLU A 61 -17.78 -5.24 -6.73
C GLU A 61 -17.60 -4.07 -7.70
N TRP A 62 -17.52 -2.84 -7.17
CA TRP A 62 -17.22 -1.66 -7.98
C TRP A 62 -15.84 -1.73 -8.64
N LEU A 63 -14.81 -2.14 -7.89
CA LEU A 63 -13.43 -2.25 -8.38
C LEU A 63 -13.35 -3.26 -9.52
N PHE A 64 -13.94 -4.45 -9.34
CA PHE A 64 -14.00 -5.48 -10.37
C PHE A 64 -14.73 -4.97 -11.61
N GLY A 65 -15.90 -4.33 -11.45
CA GLY A 65 -16.65 -3.77 -12.59
C GLY A 65 -15.85 -2.71 -13.36
N LYS A 66 -15.11 -1.85 -12.66
CA LYS A 66 -14.28 -0.80 -13.28
C LYS A 66 -13.08 -1.39 -14.02
N VAL A 67 -12.42 -2.38 -13.45
CA VAL A 67 -11.27 -3.05 -14.07
C VAL A 67 -11.74 -3.84 -15.30
N ALA A 68 -12.79 -4.64 -15.18
CA ALA A 68 -13.36 -5.42 -16.29
C ALA A 68 -13.72 -4.51 -17.48
N LYS A 69 -14.48 -3.44 -17.25
CA LYS A 69 -14.84 -2.47 -18.30
C LYS A 69 -13.63 -1.78 -18.93
N THR A 70 -12.53 -1.64 -18.20
CA THR A 70 -11.29 -1.10 -18.76
C THR A 70 -10.57 -2.12 -19.61
N MET A 71 -10.55 -3.39 -19.20
CA MET A 71 -10.01 -4.49 -19.99
C MET A 71 -10.79 -4.70 -21.29
N ASP A 72 -12.13 -4.64 -21.25
CA ASP A 72 -12.97 -4.73 -22.45
C ASP A 72 -12.61 -3.62 -23.45
N ARG A 73 -12.47 -2.38 -22.97
CA ARG A 73 -12.08 -1.25 -23.83
C ARG A 73 -10.69 -1.38 -24.43
N VAL A 74 -9.76 -1.99 -23.71
CA VAL A 74 -8.42 -2.30 -24.23
C VAL A 74 -8.51 -3.40 -25.29
N ALA A 75 -9.29 -4.45 -25.05
CA ALA A 75 -9.50 -5.54 -26.00
C ALA A 75 -10.16 -5.05 -27.30
N ASP A 76 -11.13 -4.15 -27.19
CA ASP A 76 -11.84 -3.52 -28.33
C ASP A 76 -10.99 -2.45 -29.05
N GLY A 77 -9.76 -2.19 -28.59
CA GLY A 77 -8.86 -1.19 -29.18
C GLY A 77 -9.28 0.27 -28.97
N THR A 78 -10.32 0.51 -28.17
CA THR A 78 -10.83 1.87 -27.86
C THR A 78 -9.95 2.63 -26.87
N THR A 79 -9.12 1.91 -26.10
CA THR A 79 -8.16 2.50 -25.16
C THR A 79 -6.73 2.36 -25.71
N ALA A 80 -6.07 3.48 -25.93
CA ALA A 80 -4.66 3.50 -26.31
C ALA A 80 -3.79 2.96 -25.17
N LEU A 81 -2.89 2.03 -25.52
CA LEU A 81 -1.83 1.58 -24.63
C LEU A 81 -0.62 2.50 -24.81
N HIS A 82 0.02 2.84 -23.70
CA HIS A 82 1.21 3.66 -23.67
C HIS A 82 2.34 2.88 -23.03
N GLU A 83 3.58 3.14 -23.47
CA GLU A 83 4.75 2.70 -22.74
C GLU A 83 4.74 3.27 -21.32
N HIS A 84 5.28 2.51 -20.36
CA HIS A 84 5.14 2.83 -18.94
C HIS A 84 5.66 4.23 -18.60
N VAL A 85 6.81 4.62 -19.16
CA VAL A 85 7.44 5.92 -18.92
C VAL A 85 6.51 7.06 -19.36
N ASP A 86 5.91 6.94 -20.54
CA ASP A 86 5.00 7.94 -21.11
C ASP A 86 3.69 7.99 -20.32
N ALA A 87 3.18 6.83 -19.90
CA ALA A 87 1.99 6.74 -19.06
C ALA A 87 2.18 7.47 -17.72
N MET A 88 3.34 7.30 -17.07
CA MET A 88 3.67 7.96 -15.82
C MET A 88 3.85 9.47 -15.99
N ALA A 89 4.48 9.92 -17.09
CA ALA A 89 4.58 11.34 -17.41
C ALA A 89 3.19 12.00 -17.61
N LEU A 90 2.31 11.35 -18.36
CA LEU A 90 0.93 11.80 -18.57
C LEU A 90 0.11 11.80 -17.27
N MET A 91 0.29 10.82 -16.41
CA MET A 91 -0.37 10.77 -15.09
C MET A 91 0.08 11.94 -14.21
N LYS A 92 1.38 12.19 -14.13
CA LYS A 92 1.95 13.30 -13.36
C LYS A 92 1.39 14.65 -13.84
N GLY A 93 1.41 14.90 -15.14
CA GLY A 93 0.85 16.14 -15.71
C GLY A 93 -0.64 16.33 -15.41
N ARG A 94 -1.44 15.26 -15.47
CA ARG A 94 -2.87 15.30 -15.10
C ARG A 94 -3.08 15.61 -13.62
N LEU A 95 -2.26 15.05 -12.74
CA LEU A 95 -2.31 15.33 -11.30
C LEU A 95 -1.97 16.79 -11.01
N GLU A 96 -0.89 17.32 -11.58
CA GLU A 96 -0.50 18.72 -11.43
C GLU A 96 -1.60 19.67 -11.91
N ALA A 97 -2.24 19.38 -13.05
CA ALA A 97 -3.34 20.17 -13.58
C ALA A 97 -4.59 20.14 -12.68
N ARG A 98 -4.91 18.97 -12.07
CA ARG A 98 -6.03 18.85 -11.13
C ARG A 98 -5.76 19.63 -9.85
N LEU A 99 -4.55 19.54 -9.31
CA LEU A 99 -4.15 20.26 -8.09
C LEU A 99 -4.23 21.78 -8.28
N ARG A 100 -3.83 22.29 -9.44
CA ARG A 100 -3.97 23.73 -9.77
C ARG A 100 -5.42 24.19 -9.93
N LYS A 101 -6.35 23.29 -10.25
CA LYS A 101 -7.78 23.62 -10.43
C LYS A 101 -8.57 23.54 -9.11
N SER A 102 -8.03 22.87 -8.10
CA SER A 102 -8.62 22.75 -6.77
C SER A 102 -8.08 23.78 -5.75
N ALA A 103 -7.08 24.59 -6.14
CA ALA A 103 -6.55 25.72 -5.39
C ALA A 103 -7.23 27.02 -5.85
#